data_AF-A0A645BSP9-F1
#
_entry.id   AF-A0A645BSP9-F1
#
_cell.length_a   1.000
_cell.length_b   1.000
_cell.length_c   1.000
_cell.angle_alpha   90.00
_cell.angle_beta   90.00
_cell.angle_gamma   90.00
#
_symmetry.space_group_name_H-M   'P 1'
#
loop_
_entity.id
_entity.type
_entity.pdbx_description
1 polymer ?
#
loop_
_entity_poly.entity_id
_entity_poly.type
_entity_poly.pdbx_seq_one_letter_code
_entity_poly.pdbx_strand_id
1 'polypeptide(L)' 'MQPKKELVRVVRTPEGAVILDATGRANGRGAYLCKKSACLEKAIKSRALERALETKIEPETYDTLRAQFATYHEQQT' A
#
# COMPACT_ATOMS: atom_id res chain seq x y z
N MET A 1 -0.08 -19.03 -4.93
CA MET A 1 0.64 -17.78 -5.30
C MET A 1 -0.34 -16.88 -6.02
N GLN A 2 -0.52 -15.64 -5.60
CA GLN A 2 -1.36 -14.68 -6.34
C GLN A 2 -0.56 -14.11 -7.53
N PRO A 3 -1.18 -13.92 -8.71
CA PRO A 3 -0.51 -13.32 -9.86
C PRO A 3 0.02 -11.92 -9.54
N LYS A 4 1.24 -11.60 -10.00
CA LYS A 4 1.90 -10.29 -9.77
C LYS A 4 1.06 -9.08 -10.24
N LYS A 5 0.12 -9.30 -11.16
CA LYS A 5 -0.85 -8.30 -11.68
C LYS A 5 -1.91 -7.88 -10.66
N GLU A 6 -2.10 -8.63 -9.58
CA GLU A 6 -3.12 -8.38 -8.54
C GLU A 6 -2.58 -7.66 -7.31
N LEU A 7 -1.28 -7.34 -7.31
CA LEU A 7 -0.63 -6.64 -6.20
C LEU A 7 -0.48 -5.16 -6.53
N VAL A 8 -0.58 -4.32 -5.51
CA VAL A 8 -0.24 -2.91 -5.55
C VAL A 8 0.96 -2.67 -4.65
N ARG A 9 1.88 -1.81 -5.09
CA ARG A 9 3.09 -1.49 -4.33
C ARG A 9 2.85 -0.21 -3.55
N VAL A 10 3.17 -0.22 -2.26
CA VAL A 10 3.27 0.98 -1.42
C VAL A 10 4.75 1.23 -1.17
N VAL A 11 5.23 2.45 -1.37
CA VAL A 11 6.64 2.81 -1.31
C VAL A 11 6.85 3.93 -0.31
N ARG A 12 7.87 3.78 0.54
CA ARG A 12 8.47 4.88 1.29
C ARG A 12 9.57 5.51 0.43
N THR A 13 9.36 6.75 0.02
CA THR A 13 10.33 7.51 -0.78
C THR A 13 11.55 7.91 0.07
N PRO A 14 12.67 8.32 -0.54
CA PRO A 14 13.82 8.85 0.19
C PRO A 14 13.50 10.05 1.09
N GLU A 15 12.48 10.84 0.71
CA GLU A 15 11.98 11.99 1.47
C GLU A 15 11.12 11.60 2.68
N GLY A 16 10.87 10.30 2.87
CA GLY A 16 10.09 9.75 3.99
C GLY A 16 8.58 9.68 3.73
N ALA A 17 8.11 10.13 2.56
CA ALA A 17 6.70 10.03 2.20
C ALA A 17 6.31 8.59 1.86
N VAL A 18 5.12 8.16 2.29
CA VAL A 18 4.57 6.84 1.94
C VAL A 18 3.48 7.01 0.91
N ILE A 19 3.70 6.45 -0.27
CA ILE A 19 2.83 6.63 -1.45
C ILE A 19 2.48 5.29 -2.10
N LEU A 20 1.38 5.25 -2.84
CA LEU A 20 1.04 4.13 -3.70
C LEU A 20 1.78 4.24 -5.04
N ASP A 21 2.58 3.23 -5.36
CA ASP A 21 3.34 3.13 -6.60
C ASP A 21 2.69 2.11 -7.54
N ALA A 22 1.79 2.60 -8.40
CA ALA A 22 1.20 1.78 -9.45
C ALA A 22 2.19 1.46 -10.59
N THR A 23 3.26 2.25 -10.74
CA THR A 23 4.22 2.15 -11.85
C THR A 23 5.33 1.13 -11.58
N GLY A 24 5.60 0.84 -10.30
CA GLY A 24 6.73 0.03 -9.87
C GLY A 24 8.10 0.74 -10.01
N ARG A 25 8.11 2.03 -10.33
CA ARG A 25 9.34 2.81 -10.62
C ARG A 25 9.73 3.75 -9.49
N ALA A 26 8.89 3.91 -8.47
CA ALA A 26 9.21 4.80 -7.36
C ALA A 26 10.44 4.29 -6.60
N ASN A 27 11.37 5.20 -6.33
CA ASN A 27 12.57 4.93 -5.55
C ASN A 27 12.23 4.74 -4.08
N GLY A 28 12.96 3.84 -3.42
CA GLY A 28 12.82 3.60 -1.99
C GLY A 28 12.26 2.22 -1.66
N ARG A 29 11.89 2.06 -0.39
CA ARG A 29 11.51 0.76 0.18
C ARG A 29 10.06 0.48 -0.14
N GLY A 30 9.79 -0.67 -0.76
CA GLY A 30 8.44 -1.05 -1.20
C GLY A 30 7.88 -2.24 -0.44
N ALA A 31 6.57 -2.21 -0.21
CA ALA A 31 5.78 -3.32 0.29
C ALA A 31 4.65 -3.63 -0.70
N TYR A 32 4.42 -4.90 -1.00
CA TYR A 32 3.33 -5.32 -1.88
C TYR A 32 2.12 -5.72 -1.06
N LEU A 33 0.95 -5.24 -1.46
CA LEU A 33 -0.36 -5.58 -0.90
C LEU A 33 -1.28 -6.08 -2.00
N CYS A 34 -2.23 -6.93 -1.67
CA CYS A 34 -3.27 -7.29 -2.62
C CYS A 34 -4.17 -6.07 -2.92
N LYS A 35 -4.70 -5.96 -4.14
CA LYS A 35 -5.64 -4.91 -4.60
C LYS A 35 -7.03 -5.04 -3.96
N LYS A 36 -7.10 -5.12 -2.64
CA LYS A 36 -8.34 -5.16 -1.86
C LYS A 36 -8.20 -4.24 -0.66
N SER A 37 -9.22 -3.44 -0.39
CA SER A 37 -9.33 -2.63 0.83
C SER A 37 -9.08 -3.47 2.10
N ALA A 38 -9.58 -4.71 2.12
CA ALA A 38 -9.35 -5.66 3.21
C ALA A 38 -7.87 -6.01 3.46
N CYS A 39 -7.01 -6.01 2.43
CA CYS A 39 -5.57 -6.23 2.60
C CYS A 39 -4.91 -5.04 3.28
N LEU A 40 -5.27 -3.82 2.87
CA LEU A 40 -4.79 -2.60 3.50
C LEU A 40 -5.19 -2.56 4.98
N GLU A 41 -6.47 -2.79 5.30
CA GLU A 41 -6.94 -2.76 6.70
C GLU A 41 -6.24 -3.80 7.59
N LYS A 42 -6.01 -5.01 7.07
CA LYS A 42 -5.22 -6.02 7.80
C LYS A 42 -3.78 -5.54 8.03
N ALA A 43 -3.17 -4.91 7.04
CA ALA A 43 -1.81 -4.41 7.14
C ALA A 43 -1.69 -3.21 8.10
N ILE A 44 -2.71 -2.35 8.17
CA ILE A 44 -2.79 -1.24 9.14
C ILE A 44 -2.95 -1.81 10.56
N LYS A 45 -3.96 -2.67 10.79
CA LYS A 45 -4.22 -3.26 12.11
C LYS A 45 -3.03 -4.01 12.68
N SER A 46 -2.33 -4.76 11.83
CA SER A 46 -1.15 -5.52 12.22
C SER A 46 0.13 -4.67 12.27
N ARG A 47 0.10 -3.39 11.86
CA ARG A 47 1.29 -2.55 11.62
C ARG A 47 2.31 -3.22 10.68
N ALA A 48 1.83 -4.01 9.73
CA ALA A 48 2.69 -4.69 8.76
C ALA A 48 3.36 -3.70 7.79
N LEU A 49 2.63 -2.65 7.38
CA LEU A 49 3.18 -1.61 6.50
C LEU A 49 4.33 -0.85 7.16
N GLU A 50 4.18 -0.45 8.43
CA GLU A 50 5.24 0.25 9.16
C GLU A 50 6.51 -0.58 9.29
N ARG A 51 6.37 -1.89 9.57
CA ARG A 51 7.50 -2.81 9.64
C ARG A 51 8.14 -3.04 8.28
N ALA A 52 7.34 -3.22 7.23
CA ALA A 52 7.85 -3.48 5.88
C ALA A 52 8.58 -2.25 5.30
N LEU A 53 8.07 -1.05 5.58
CA LEU A 53 8.61 0.22 5.13
C LEU A 53 9.63 0.82 6.12
N GLU A 54 9.82 0.21 7.29
CA GLU A 54 10.66 0.72 8.38
C GLU A 54 10.41 2.20 8.68
N THR A 55 9.15 2.59 8.77
CA THR A 55 8.75 3.96 9.12
C THR A 55 7.42 3.94 9.85
N LYS A 56 7.19 4.94 10.71
CA LYS A 56 5.85 5.24 11.18
C LYS A 56 5.04 5.86 10.04
N ILE A 57 3.76 5.56 10.00
CA ILE A 57 2.85 6.09 8.98
C ILE A 57 1.79 6.90 9.71
N GLU A 58 1.66 8.16 9.34
CA GLU A 58 0.69 9.06 9.95
C GLU A 58 -0.75 8.67 9.56
N PRO A 59 -1.75 8.92 10.44
CA PRO A 59 -3.15 8.61 10.16
C PRO A 59 -3.66 9.17 8.83
N GLU A 60 -3.28 10.39 8.48
CA GLU A 60 -3.67 11.05 7.22
C GLU A 60 -3.15 10.30 5.99
N THR A 61 -1.98 9.68 6.09
CA THR A 61 -1.42 8.85 5.03
C THR A 61 -2.22 7.57 4.87
N TYR A 62 -2.69 6.97 5.97
CA TYR A 62 -3.59 5.82 5.90
C TYR A 62 -4.92 6.17 5.24
N ASP A 63 -5.48 7.34 5.52
CA ASP A 63 -6.73 7.77 4.89
C ASP A 63 -6.55 8.02 3.39
N THR A 64 -5.42 8.60 2.98
CA THR A 64 -5.04 8.72 1.57
C THR A 64 -4.93 7.35 0.90
N LEU A 65 -4.25 6.39 1.54
CA LEU A 65 -4.13 5.02 1.05
C LEU A 65 -5.49 4.33 0.96
N ARG A 66 -6.40 4.54 1.93
CA ARG A 66 -7.77 3.98 1.89
C ARG A 66 -8.55 4.51 0.70
N ALA A 67 -8.51 5.82 0.46
CA ALA A 67 -9.18 6.44 -0.68
C ALA A 67 -8.63 5.88 -2.01
N GLN A 68 -7.32 5.71 -2.12
CA GLN A 68 -6.68 5.11 -3.30
C GLN A 68 -7.06 3.64 -3.45
N PHE A 69 -7.08 2.86 -2.37
CA PHE A 69 -7.47 1.44 -2.42
C PHE A 69 -8.96 1.23 -2.70
N ALA A 70 -9.82 2.19 -2.37
CA ALA A 70 -11.23 2.17 -2.73
C ALA A 70 -11.43 2.19 -4.25
N THR A 71 -10.49 2.73 -5.03
CA THR A 71 -10.54 2.68 -6.50
C THR A 71 -10.33 1.27 -7.07
N TYR A 72 -9.84 0.31 -6.27
CA TYR A 72 -9.67 -1.09 -6.68
C TYR A 72 -10.89 -1.98 -6.35
N HIS A 73 -12.01 -1.41 -5.88
CA HIS A 73 -13.19 -2.17 -5.46
C HIS A 73 -14.02 -2.80 -6.60
N GLU A 74 -13.82 -2.40 -7.87
CA GLU A 74 -14.74 -2.77 -8.97
C GLU A 74 -14.33 -3.98 -9.83
N GLN A 75 -13.23 -4.68 -9.55
CA GLN A 75 -12.75 -5.74 -10.45
C GLN A 75 -13.07 -7.18 -10.05
N GLN A 76 -14.08 -7.43 -9.20
CA GLN A 76 -14.51 -8.81 -8.87
C GLN A 76 -16.03 -9.00 -8.78
N THR A 77 -16.77 -8.54 -9.79
CA THR A 77 -18.08 -9.11 -10.15
C THR A 77 -17.98 -9.81 -11.48
#